data_AF-A0AA35SMQ5-F1
#
_entry.id   AF-A0AA35SMQ5-F1
#
_cell.length_a   1.000
_cell.length_b   1.000
_cell.length_c   1.000
_cell.angle_alpha   90.00
_cell.angle_beta   90.00
_cell.angle_gamma   90.00
#
_symmetry.space_group_name_H-M   'P 1'
#
loop_
_entity.id
_entity.type
_entity.pdbx_description
1 polymer ?
#
loop_
_entity_poly.entity_id
_entity_poly.type
_entity_poly.pdbx_seq_one_letter_code
_entity_poly.pdbx_strand_id
1 'polypeptide(L)'
;MTAFSVTSCDSQVSIFAVADVMEKNGWTMERQMDSLHFSILPSHTPERAQQLLSALREAVTTVKANPALSRTGSAGLYGMVAKIPDKAVVNDFILEFFNELYTL
;
A
#
# COMPACT_ATOMS: atom_id res chain seq x y z
N MET A 1 -9.98 11.26 6.42
CA MET A 1 -10.25 12.41 5.54
C MET A 1 -9.08 12.52 4.58
N THR A 2 -9.21 11.97 3.38
CA THR A 2 -8.14 12.00 2.37
C THR A 2 -8.09 13.37 1.71
N ALA A 3 -6.90 13.96 1.59
CA ALA A 3 -6.69 15.18 0.83
C ALA A 3 -6.53 14.90 -0.67
N PHE A 4 -5.71 13.89 -1.02
CA PHE A 4 -5.56 13.40 -2.39
C PHE A 4 -5.19 11.91 -2.39
N SER A 5 -5.39 11.24 -3.51
CA SER A 5 -4.91 9.88 -3.74
C SER A 5 -4.13 9.79 -5.04
N VAL A 6 -3.25 8.79 -5.14
CA VAL A 6 -2.46 8.52 -6.33
C VAL A 6 -2.60 7.06 -6.74
N THR A 7 -2.61 6.83 -8.04
CA THR A 7 -2.61 5.51 -8.68
C THR A 7 -1.38 5.38 -9.56
N SER A 8 -1.05 4.15 -9.95
CA SER A 8 0.00 3.94 -10.94
C SER A 8 -0.54 4.17 -12.35
N CYS A 9 0.17 4.96 -13.16
CA CYS A 9 -0.06 5.06 -14.60
C CYS A 9 0.70 3.99 -15.41
N ASP A 10 1.56 3.23 -14.75
CA ASP A 10 2.39 2.18 -15.35
C ASP A 10 1.91 0.81 -14.86
N SER A 11 1.41 -0.01 -15.79
CA SER A 11 0.89 -1.36 -15.49
C SER A 11 1.93 -2.30 -14.86
N GLN A 12 3.23 -2.01 -15.01
CA GLN A 12 4.29 -2.81 -14.40
C GLN A 12 4.60 -2.38 -12.96
N VAL A 13 4.05 -1.26 -12.51
CA VAL A 13 4.23 -0.76 -11.14
C VAL A 13 2.96 -0.98 -10.35
N SER A 14 3.00 -1.94 -9.44
CA SER A 14 1.96 -2.11 -8.43
C SER A 14 2.08 -1.01 -7.38
N ILE A 15 1.01 -0.24 -7.17
CA ILE A 15 0.99 0.83 -6.18
C ILE A 15 1.10 0.29 -4.74
N PHE A 16 0.60 -0.92 -4.49
CA PHE A 16 0.75 -1.57 -3.19
C PHE A 16 2.19 -2.02 -2.92
N ALA A 17 2.91 -2.44 -3.96
CA ALA A 17 4.33 -2.75 -3.83
C ALA A 17 5.15 -1.49 -3.51
N VAL A 18 4.78 -0.35 -4.09
CA VAL A 18 5.39 0.94 -3.75
C VAL A 18 5.15 1.26 -2.28
N ALA A 19 3.93 1.06 -1.78
CA ALA A 19 3.63 1.23 -0.36
C ALA A 19 4.44 0.30 0.55
N ASP A 20 4.58 -0.98 0.18
CA ASP A 20 5.40 -1.94 0.94
C ASP A 20 6.87 -1.51 1.03
N VAL A 21 7.43 -0.97 -0.05
CA VAL A 21 8.81 -0.44 -0.05
C VAL A 21 8.92 0.82 0.81
N MET A 22 7.95 1.74 0.71
CA MET A 22 7.89 2.94 1.55
C MET A 22 7.83 2.58 3.04
N GLU A 23 7.01 1.60 3.41
CA GLU A 23 6.85 1.17 4.81
C GLU A 23 8.09 0.47 5.35
N LYS A 24 8.76 -0.34 4.53
CA LYS A 24 10.08 -0.88 4.90
C LYS A 24 11.12 0.21 5.21
N ASN A 25 10.95 1.38 4.59
CA ASN A 25 11.79 2.55 4.81
C ASN A 25 11.26 3.49 5.91
N GLY A 26 10.32 3.03 6.74
CA GLY A 26 9.84 3.74 7.93
C GLY A 26 8.68 4.72 7.68
N TRP A 27 8.10 4.73 6.49
CA TRP A 27 6.87 5.48 6.22
C TRP A 27 5.62 4.70 6.66
N THR A 28 4.49 5.37 6.76
CA THR A 28 3.18 4.72 6.95
C THR A 28 2.29 5.12 5.79
N MET A 29 1.76 4.13 5.07
CA MET A 29 1.04 4.36 3.82
C MET A 29 -0.41 3.90 3.92
N GLU A 30 -1.34 4.79 3.60
CA GLU A 30 -2.77 4.47 3.57
C GLU A 30 -3.13 3.83 2.22
N ARG A 31 -3.51 2.56 2.23
CA ARG A 31 -3.91 1.80 1.02
C ARG A 31 -5.44 1.76 0.91
N GLN A 32 -5.97 2.12 -0.24
CA GLN A 32 -7.41 2.05 -0.50
C GLN A 32 -7.68 1.89 -2.00
N MET A 33 -8.51 0.91 -2.38
CA MET A 33 -9.04 0.73 -3.75
C MET A 33 -8.00 0.98 -4.87
N ASP A 34 -6.98 0.13 -4.97
CA ASP A 34 -5.88 0.23 -5.95
C ASP A 34 -5.17 1.60 -6.00
N SER A 35 -5.12 2.30 -4.86
CA SER A 35 -4.50 3.61 -4.73
C SER A 35 -3.86 3.82 -3.36
N LEU A 36 -3.02 4.85 -3.27
CA LEU A 36 -2.50 5.36 -1.99
C LEU A 36 -3.15 6.69 -1.67
N HIS A 37 -3.70 6.77 -0.48
CA HIS A 37 -4.36 7.94 0.04
C HIS A 37 -3.40 8.74 0.91
N PHE A 38 -3.52 10.06 0.85
CA PHE A 38 -2.72 10.98 1.62
C PHE A 38 -3.63 11.90 2.41
N SER A 39 -3.61 11.71 3.72
CA SER A 39 -4.21 12.61 4.69
C SER A 39 -3.15 13.65 5.09
N ILE A 40 -3.41 14.94 4.87
CA ILE A 40 -2.45 16.00 5.20
C ILE A 40 -2.79 16.59 6.57
N LEU A 41 -1.82 16.53 7.49
CA LEU A 41 -1.91 17.07 8.83
C LEU A 41 -0.96 18.28 8.97
N PRO A 42 -1.17 19.17 9.96
CA PRO A 42 -0.28 20.31 10.21
C PRO A 42 1.20 19.94 10.42
N SER A 43 1.50 18.71 10.83
CA SER A 43 2.86 18.19 10.98
C SER A 43 3.56 17.88 9.65
N HIS A 44 2.85 17.86 8.52
CA HIS A 44 3.43 17.65 7.19
C HIS A 44 3.97 18.97 6.61
N THR A 45 5.13 19.40 7.11
CA THR A 45 5.80 20.61 6.64
C THR A 45 6.30 20.46 5.19
N PRO A 46 6.62 21.58 4.49
CA PRO A 46 7.19 21.53 3.14
C PRO A 46 8.44 20.65 3.01
N GLU A 47 9.31 20.65 4.03
CA GLU A 47 10.51 19.82 4.07
C GLU A 47 10.16 18.32 4.10
N ARG A 48 9.16 17.94 4.90
CA ARG A 48 8.66 16.55 4.94
C ARG A 48 7.98 16.15 3.65
N ALA A 49 7.28 17.07 2.99
CA ALA A 49 6.68 16.83 1.68
C ALA A 49 7.77 16.52 0.64
N GLN A 50 8.90 17.22 0.67
CA GLN A 50 10.02 16.94 -0.24
C GLN A 50 10.65 15.57 0.05
N GLN A 51 10.79 15.20 1.32
CA GLN A 51 11.28 13.87 1.72
C GLN A 51 10.34 12.76 1.24
N LEU A 52 9.02 12.96 1.40
CA LEU A 52 8.00 12.03 0.90
C LEU A 52 8.13 11.83 -0.62
N LEU A 53 8.28 12.93 -1.37
CA LEU A 53 8.42 12.86 -2.83
C LEU A 53 9.72 12.17 -3.27
N SER A 54 10.83 12.36 -2.54
CA SER A 54 12.08 11.64 -2.82
C SER A 54 11.91 10.13 -2.56
N ALA A 55 11.37 9.78 -1.39
CA ALA A 55 11.14 8.40 -1.00
C ALA A 55 10.19 7.69 -1.97
N LEU A 56 9.11 8.35 -2.42
CA LEU A 56 8.19 7.79 -3.41
C LEU A 56 8.90 7.51 -4.75
N ARG A 57 9.78 8.41 -5.22
CA ARG A 57 10.55 8.18 -6.46
C ARG A 57 11.48 6.99 -6.34
N GLU A 58 12.16 6.86 -5.21
CA GLU A 58 13.06 5.72 -4.92
C GLU A 58 12.27 4.40 -4.83
N ALA A 59 11.12 4.42 -4.15
CA ALA A 59 10.25 3.26 -4.04
C ALA A 59 9.71 2.82 -5.41
N VAL A 60 9.25 3.75 -6.25
CA VAL A 60 8.82 3.46 -7.62
C VAL A 60 9.97 2.88 -8.44
N THR A 61 11.17 3.44 -8.34
CA THR A 61 12.36 2.93 -9.05
C THR A 61 12.68 1.50 -8.63
N THR A 62 12.61 1.21 -7.32
CA THR A 62 12.83 -0.12 -6.76
C THR A 62 11.80 -1.13 -7.29
N VAL A 63 10.52 -0.76 -7.31
CA VAL A 63 9.44 -1.62 -7.81
C VAL A 63 9.57 -1.86 -9.32
N LYS A 64 9.93 -0.82 -10.10
CA LYS A 64 10.20 -0.97 -11.54
C LYS A 64 11.35 -1.93 -11.81
N ALA A 65 12.42 -1.85 -11.02
CA ALA A 65 13.58 -2.74 -11.16
C ALA A 65 13.27 -4.18 -10.70
N ASN A 66 12.28 -4.38 -9.83
CA ASN A 66 11.90 -5.70 -9.34
C ASN A 66 10.37 -5.89 -9.30
N PRO A 67 9.75 -6.22 -10.45
CA PRO A 67 8.30 -6.43 -10.54
C PRO A 67 7.77 -7.56 -9.66
N ALA A 68 8.63 -8.50 -9.23
CA ALA A 68 8.22 -9.61 -8.37
C ALA A 68 7.73 -9.15 -6.98
N LEU A 69 8.11 -7.95 -6.54
CA LEU A 69 7.65 -7.36 -5.28
C LEU A 69 6.12 -7.21 -5.20
N SER A 70 5.44 -7.10 -6.35
CA SER A 70 3.97 -7.06 -6.44
C SER A 70 3.27 -8.30 -5.90
N ARG A 71 3.98 -9.41 -5.71
CA ARG A 71 3.44 -10.69 -5.23
C ARG A 71 3.78 -10.98 -3.77
N THR A 72 4.40 -10.04 -3.08
CA THR A 72 4.89 -10.22 -1.71
C THR A 72 4.31 -9.17 -0.78
N GLY A 73 4.46 -9.36 0.53
CA GLY A 73 4.02 -8.40 1.54
C GLY A 73 2.51 -8.16 1.50
N SER A 74 2.11 -6.94 1.87
CA SER A 74 0.70 -6.57 1.83
C SER A 74 0.21 -6.46 0.38
N ALA A 75 1.08 -6.11 -0.58
CA ALA A 75 0.72 -6.02 -1.99
C ALA A 75 0.19 -7.35 -2.54
N GLY A 76 0.83 -8.46 -2.19
CA GLY A 76 0.35 -9.80 -2.52
C GLY A 76 -1.00 -10.12 -1.89
N LEU A 77 -1.18 -9.76 -0.61
CA LEU A 77 -2.43 -9.97 0.12
C LEU A 77 -3.60 -9.17 -0.48
N TYR A 78 -3.43 -7.85 -0.67
CA TYR A 78 -4.44 -6.99 -1.29
C TYR A 78 -4.76 -7.46 -2.71
N GLY A 79 -3.77 -7.85 -3.49
CA GLY A 79 -3.96 -8.39 -4.84
C GLY A 79 -4.70 -9.74 -4.86
N MET A 80 -4.53 -10.57 -3.83
CA MET A 80 -5.28 -11.82 -3.68
C MET A 80 -6.73 -11.54 -3.30
N VAL A 81 -6.97 -10.72 -2.26
CA VAL A 81 -8.31 -10.35 -1.80
C VAL A 81 -9.12 -9.67 -2.91
N ALA A 82 -8.50 -8.77 -3.67
CA ALA A 82 -9.16 -8.09 -4.79
C ALA A 82 -9.61 -9.03 -5.93
N LYS A 83 -9.04 -10.25 -6.01
CA LYS A 83 -9.39 -11.25 -7.03
C LYS A 83 -10.47 -12.23 -6.57
N ILE A 84 -10.85 -12.24 -5.29
CA ILE A 84 -11.89 -13.13 -4.78
C ILE A 84 -13.26 -12.51 -5.15
N PRO A 85 -14.05 -13.15 -6.02
CA PRO A 85 -15.34 -12.60 -6.45
C PRO A 85 -16.42 -12.73 -5.37
N ASP A 86 -16.33 -13.75 -4.52
CA ASP A 86 -17.29 -14.01 -3.46
C ASP A 86 -16.92 -13.25 -2.17
N LYS A 87 -17.77 -12.30 -1.80
CA LYS A 87 -17.58 -11.49 -0.59
C LYS A 87 -17.76 -12.31 0.70
N ALA A 88 -18.46 -13.43 0.67
CA ALA A 88 -18.57 -14.30 1.84
C ALA A 88 -17.20 -14.89 2.22
N VAL A 89 -16.44 -15.34 1.22
CA VAL A 89 -15.07 -15.86 1.41
C VAL A 89 -14.13 -14.77 1.95
N VAL A 90 -14.28 -13.52 1.48
CA VAL A 90 -13.51 -12.39 2.01
C VAL A 90 -13.85 -12.12 3.49
N ASN A 91 -15.13 -12.21 3.87
CA ASN A 91 -15.55 -12.03 5.26
C ASN A 91 -14.98 -13.14 6.17
N ASP A 92 -15.04 -14.39 5.75
CA ASP A 92 -14.51 -15.52 6.52
C ASP A 92 -13.00 -15.36 6.76
N PHE A 93 -12.25 -14.97 5.72
CA PHE A 93 -10.83 -14.66 5.83
C PHE A 93 -10.54 -13.54 6.86
N ILE A 94 -11.33 -12.45 6.83
CA ILE A 94 -11.18 -11.34 7.78
C ILE A 94 -11.47 -11.82 9.21
N LEU A 95 -12.51 -12.63 9.41
CA LEU A 95 -12.85 -13.19 10.73
C LEU A 95 -11.74 -14.07 11.29
N GLU A 96 -11.16 -14.94 10.46
CA GLU A 96 -10.04 -15.79 10.84
C GLU A 96 -8.80 -14.97 11.20
N PHE A 97 -8.46 -13.97 10.40
CA PHE A 97 -7.36 -13.04 10.70
C PHE A 97 -7.55 -12.32 12.03
N PHE A 98 -8.76 -11.85 12.34
CA PHE A 98 -9.04 -11.24 13.64
C PHE A 98 -8.95 -12.26 14.79
N ASN A 99 -9.44 -13.48 14.61
CA ASN A 99 -9.31 -14.52 15.63
C ASN A 99 -7.85 -14.77 16.00
N GLU A 100 -6.94 -14.83 15.01
CA GLU A 100 -5.50 -14.98 15.25
C GLU A 100 -4.91 -13.81 16.05
N LEU A 101 -5.28 -12.57 15.71
CA LEU A 101 -4.80 -11.38 16.43
C LEU A 101 -5.21 -11.35 17.91
N TYR A 102 -6.38 -11.91 18.24
CA TYR A 102 -6.92 -11.93 19.61
C TYR A 102 -6.65 -13.24 20.37
N THR A 103 -5.95 -14.21 19.76
CA THR A 103 -5.45 -15.42 20.44
C THR A 103 -3.97 -15.33 20.82
N LEU A 104 -3.32 -14.20 20.55
CA LEU A 104 -1.96 -13.84 21.01
C LEU A 104 -1.91 -13.41 22.48
#